data_AF-R7FJN2-F1
#
_entry.id   AF-R7FJN2-F1
#
_cell.length_a   1.000
_cell.length_b   1.000
_cell.length_c   1.000
_cell.angle_alpha   90.00
_cell.angle_beta   90.00
_cell.angle_gamma   90.00
#
_symmetry.space_group_name_H-M   'P 1'
#
loop_
_entity.id
_entity.type
_entity.pdbx_description
1 polymer ?
#
loop_
_entity_poly.entity_id
_entity_poly.type
_entity_poly.pdbx_seq_one_letter_code
_entity_poly.pdbx_strand_id
1 'polypeptide(L)'
;MKLDIFNKLANDIKENNLVENFIQELSKQIENSKEKEQMNTINNDEINDNNEVEKESSLEQQENLEQNREENCLYQVVDFSAKGVYLLNKNNNKIFEETEISEELKNQIQNDSILRYKNGEYVYEEELTEEFFNNLEDIDQ
;
A
#
# COMPACT_ATOMS: atom_id res chain seq x y z
N MET A 1 -7.07 -26.58 31.96
CA MET A 1 -5.71 -26.21 31.49
C MET A 1 -5.70 -25.28 30.27
N LYS A 2 -6.46 -25.51 29.20
CA LYS A 2 -6.54 -24.53 28.08
C LYS A 2 -7.39 -23.29 28.44
N LEU A 3 -8.54 -23.47 29.10
CA LEU A 3 -9.47 -22.38 29.40
C LEU A 3 -8.94 -21.39 30.46
N ASP A 4 -8.15 -21.89 31.41
CA ASP A 4 -7.57 -21.10 32.50
C ASP A 4 -6.53 -20.09 31.97
N ILE A 5 -5.82 -20.44 30.90
CA ILE A 5 -4.87 -19.55 30.23
C ILE A 5 -5.60 -18.40 29.53
N PHE A 6 -6.71 -18.68 28.85
CA PHE A 6 -7.51 -17.63 28.20
C PHE A 6 -8.15 -16.68 29.21
N ASN A 7 -8.65 -17.19 30.33
CA ASN A 7 -9.23 -16.35 31.38
C ASN A 7 -8.18 -15.49 32.09
N LYS A 8 -6.97 -16.02 32.29
CA LYS A 8 -5.87 -15.25 32.87
C LYS A 8 -5.41 -14.14 31.92
N LEU A 9 -5.23 -14.46 30.63
CA LEU A 9 -4.87 -13.49 29.60
C LEU A 9 -5.94 -12.40 29.44
N ALA A 10 -7.23 -12.75 29.44
CA ALA A 10 -8.31 -11.79 29.32
C ALA A 10 -8.40 -10.83 30.53
N ASN A 11 -8.04 -11.30 31.72
CA ASN A 11 -7.98 -10.45 32.91
C ASN A 11 -6.71 -9.58 32.91
N ASP A 12 -5.56 -10.12 32.51
CA ASP A 12 -4.29 -9.38 32.43
C ASP A 12 -4.33 -8.26 31.36
N ILE A 13 -5.12 -8.45 30.28
CA ILE A 13 -5.35 -7.41 29.24
C ILE A 13 -6.33 -6.33 29.74
N LYS A 14 -7.29 -6.68 30.61
CA LYS A 14 -8.19 -5.68 31.22
C LYS A 14 -7.50 -4.82 32.28
N GLU A 15 -6.49 -5.37 32.96
CA GLU A 15 -5.72 -4.62 33.97
C GLU A 15 -4.55 -3.83 33.37
N ASN A 16 -4.02 -4.23 32.23
CA ASN A 16 -2.99 -3.46 31.54
C ASN A 16 -3.62 -2.45 30.59
N ASN A 17 -3.34 -1.18 30.83
CA ASN A 17 -3.60 -0.03 29.93
C ASN A 17 -2.94 -0.18 28.54
N LEU A 18 -2.48 -1.37 28.14
CA LEU A 18 -1.87 -1.64 26.85
C LEU A 18 -2.83 -1.33 25.71
N VAL A 19 -4.09 -1.76 25.81
CA VAL A 19 -5.10 -1.47 24.78
C VAL A 19 -5.38 0.03 24.74
N GLU A 20 -5.53 0.67 25.90
CA GLU A 20 -5.80 2.11 25.97
C GLU A 20 -4.62 2.94 25.43
N ASN A 21 -3.38 2.60 25.82
CA ASN A 21 -2.16 3.24 25.33
C ASN A 21 -2.00 3.04 23.82
N PHE A 22 -2.29 1.83 23.32
CA PHE A 22 -2.25 1.54 21.89
C PHE A 22 -3.27 2.38 21.11
N ILE A 23 -4.51 2.48 21.59
CA ILE A 23 -5.55 3.32 20.97
C ILE A 23 -5.18 4.81 21.04
N GLN A 24 -4.57 5.27 22.13
CA GLN A 24 -4.08 6.65 22.27
C GLN A 24 -2.95 6.96 21.29
N GLU A 25 -1.97 6.06 21.14
CA GLU A 25 -0.88 6.23 20.17
C GLU A 25 -1.40 6.27 18.73
N LEU A 26 -2.32 5.37 18.37
CA LEU A 26 -2.97 5.41 17.06
C LEU A 26 -3.71 6.72 16.82
N SER A 27 -4.46 7.20 17.81
CA SER A 27 -5.20 8.47 17.72
C SER A 27 -4.25 9.65 17.50
N LYS A 28 -3.14 9.68 18.25
CA LYS A 28 -2.11 10.72 18.12
C LYS A 28 -1.45 10.73 16.74
N GLN A 29 -1.18 9.57 16.15
CA GLN A 29 -0.60 9.48 14.80
C GLN A 29 -1.55 10.03 13.73
N ILE A 30 -2.85 9.73 13.84
CA ILE A 30 -3.89 10.21 12.92
C ILE A 30 -4.16 11.73 13.10
N GLU A 31 -4.04 12.26 14.31
CA GLU A 31 -4.21 13.69 14.58
C GLU A 31 -3.03 14.51 14.06
N ASN A 32 -1.80 14.04 14.30
CA ASN A 32 -0.58 14.66 13.77
C ASN A 32 -0.54 14.73 12.23
N SER A 33 -1.19 13.79 11.52
CA SER A 33 -1.29 13.84 10.07
C SER A 33 -2.28 14.92 9.59
N LYS A 34 -3.35 15.20 10.36
CA LYS A 34 -4.35 16.22 10.02
C LYS A 34 -3.87 17.65 10.28
N GLU A 35 -3.05 17.87 11.31
CA GLU A 35 -2.49 19.20 11.60
C GLU A 35 -1.51 19.68 10.52
N LYS A 36 -0.84 18.76 9.80
CA LYS A 36 0.06 19.12 8.70
C LYS A 36 -0.64 19.62 7.43
N GLU A 37 -1.93 19.35 7.25
CA GLU A 37 -2.71 19.83 6.09
C GLU A 37 -3.22 21.26 6.27
N GLN A 38 -3.35 21.78 7.50
CA GLN A 38 -3.95 23.10 7.78
C GLN A 38 -2.96 24.28 7.74
N MET A 39 -1.68 24.05 7.45
CA MET A 39 -0.63 25.11 7.44
C MET A 39 -0.27 25.64 6.03
N ASN A 40 -0.92 25.18 4.97
CA ASN A 40 -0.58 25.56 3.58
C ASN A 40 -1.73 26.26 2.84
N THR A 41 -2.42 27.22 3.47
CA THR A 41 -3.31 28.09 2.70
C THR A 41 -3.37 29.49 3.27
N ILE A 42 -2.39 30.34 2.95
CA ILE A 42 -2.62 31.80 2.89
C ILE A 42 -1.77 32.41 1.75
N ASN A 43 -2.46 33.14 0.85
CA ASN A 43 -2.00 34.20 -0.08
C ASN A 43 -1.66 33.82 -1.53
N ASN A 44 -2.61 33.97 -2.48
CA ASN A 44 -2.84 35.23 -3.20
C ASN A 44 -3.81 35.07 -4.40
N ASP A 45 -4.86 35.88 -4.36
CA ASP A 45 -5.52 36.67 -5.43
C ASP A 45 -5.84 36.07 -6.81
N GLU A 46 -7.15 35.95 -7.03
CA GLU A 46 -7.94 36.26 -8.23
C GLU A 46 -7.22 36.26 -9.61
N ILE A 47 -7.44 35.20 -10.42
CA ILE A 47 -7.78 35.35 -11.84
C ILE A 47 -8.82 34.28 -12.23
N ASN A 48 -9.89 34.78 -12.82
CA ASN A 48 -11.04 34.11 -13.41
C ASN A 48 -10.66 33.51 -14.78
N ASP A 49 -10.74 32.19 -14.96
CA ASP A 49 -11.22 31.57 -16.21
C ASP A 49 -11.51 30.06 -16.03
N ASN A 50 -12.74 29.67 -16.36
CA ASN A 50 -13.30 28.34 -16.12
C ASN A 50 -12.76 27.29 -17.11
N ASN A 51 -11.55 26.74 -16.93
CA ASN A 51 -11.08 25.55 -17.69
C ASN A 51 -9.82 24.80 -17.15
N GLU A 52 -9.41 24.94 -15.87
CA GLU A 52 -8.12 24.35 -15.40
C GLU A 52 -8.20 23.27 -14.31
N VAL A 53 -9.36 23.02 -13.71
CA VAL A 53 -9.49 22.13 -12.52
C VAL A 53 -9.26 20.64 -12.82
N GLU A 54 -9.40 20.17 -14.06
CA GLU A 54 -9.21 18.75 -14.42
C GLU A 54 -7.73 18.37 -14.65
N LYS A 55 -6.84 19.34 -14.93
CA LYS A 55 -5.44 19.04 -15.25
C LYS A 55 -4.57 18.86 -14.02
N GLU A 56 -4.75 19.67 -12.98
CA GLU A 56 -3.92 19.63 -11.78
C GLU A 56 -4.04 18.29 -11.04
N SER A 57 -5.26 17.74 -10.91
CA SER A 57 -5.46 16.45 -10.23
C SER A 57 -4.86 15.26 -10.99
N SER A 58 -4.77 15.33 -12.32
CA SER A 58 -4.18 14.27 -13.15
C SER A 58 -2.65 14.26 -13.07
N LEU A 59 -2.03 15.44 -13.02
CA LEU A 59 -0.57 15.60 -12.92
C LEU A 59 -0.06 15.11 -11.56
N GLU A 60 -0.75 15.47 -10.48
CA GLU A 60 -0.40 15.02 -9.13
C GLU A 60 -0.51 13.49 -8.97
N GLN A 61 -1.53 12.87 -9.58
CA GLN A 61 -1.69 11.41 -9.55
C GLN A 61 -0.56 10.72 -10.31
N GLN A 62 -0.22 11.21 -11.51
CA GLN A 62 0.83 10.64 -12.35
C GLN A 62 2.22 10.80 -11.70
N GLU A 63 2.51 11.95 -11.09
CA GLU A 63 3.72 12.15 -10.29
C GLU A 63 3.79 11.20 -9.09
N ASN A 64 2.66 10.92 -8.42
CA ASN A 64 2.63 9.98 -7.30
C ASN A 64 2.90 8.54 -7.73
N LEU A 65 2.41 8.14 -8.92
CA LEU A 65 2.66 6.82 -9.52
C LEU A 65 4.16 6.64 -9.85
N GLU A 66 4.78 7.61 -10.52
CA GLU A 66 6.22 7.56 -10.82
C GLU A 66 7.08 7.50 -9.56
N GLN A 67 6.70 8.19 -8.49
CA GLN A 67 7.41 8.15 -7.22
C GLN A 67 7.42 6.77 -6.54
N ASN A 68 6.49 5.89 -6.90
CA ASN A 68 6.41 4.54 -6.32
C ASN A 68 7.19 3.50 -7.14
N ARG A 69 7.62 3.85 -8.36
CA ARG A 69 8.34 2.98 -9.28
C ARG A 69 9.85 3.09 -9.07
N GLU A 70 10.41 2.05 -8.48
CA GLU A 70 11.85 1.85 -8.34
C GLU A 70 12.36 0.85 -9.39
N GLU A 71 13.36 1.26 -10.18
CA GLU A 71 14.00 0.44 -11.21
C GLU A 71 14.68 -0.81 -10.61
N ASN A 72 14.47 -1.96 -11.26
CA ASN A 72 14.85 -3.32 -10.84
C ASN A 72 14.23 -3.79 -9.50
N CYS A 73 13.29 -3.05 -8.92
CA CYS A 73 12.59 -3.46 -7.70
C CYS A 73 11.57 -4.56 -8.00
N LEU A 74 11.38 -5.45 -7.01
CA LEU A 74 10.34 -6.47 -7.02
C LEU A 74 9.07 -5.95 -6.34
N TYR A 75 7.93 -6.30 -6.93
CA TYR A 75 6.61 -5.97 -6.44
C TYR A 75 5.78 -7.24 -6.38
N GLN A 76 5.01 -7.40 -5.31
CA GLN A 76 4.03 -8.48 -5.18
C GLN A 76 2.64 -7.92 -5.43
N VAL A 77 1.86 -8.61 -6.27
CA VAL A 77 0.45 -8.29 -6.50
C VAL A 77 -0.34 -8.64 -5.24
N VAL A 78 -1.00 -7.65 -4.66
CA VAL A 78 -1.79 -7.84 -3.42
C VAL A 78 -3.27 -8.01 -3.74
N ASP A 79 -3.80 -7.18 -4.64
CA ASP A 79 -5.22 -7.19 -5.01
C ASP A 79 -5.44 -6.49 -6.36
N PHE A 80 -6.65 -6.63 -6.91
CA PHE A 80 -7.07 -6.00 -8.15
C PHE A 80 -8.17 -4.98 -7.89
N SER A 81 -8.13 -3.87 -8.63
CA SER A 81 -9.19 -2.89 -8.65
C SER A 81 -9.83 -2.83 -10.05
N ALA A 82 -10.94 -2.09 -10.18
CA ALA A 82 -11.53 -1.82 -11.50
C ALA A 82 -10.60 -0.96 -12.39
N LYS A 83 -9.62 -0.26 -11.81
CA LYS A 83 -8.75 0.71 -12.49
C LYS A 83 -7.33 0.20 -12.67
N GLY A 84 -6.86 -0.67 -11.80
CA GLY A 84 -5.46 -1.04 -11.73
C GLY A 84 -5.20 -2.24 -10.82
N VAL A 85 -3.97 -2.31 -10.33
CA VAL A 85 -3.48 -3.42 -9.50
C VAL A 85 -2.79 -2.83 -8.27
N TYR A 86 -3.07 -3.38 -7.09
CA TYR A 86 -2.37 -3.01 -5.86
C TYR A 86 -1.05 -3.77 -5.78
N LEU A 87 0.05 -3.03 -5.71
CA LEU A 87 1.40 -3.56 -5.67
C LEU A 87 2.07 -3.27 -4.34
N LEU A 88 2.65 -4.30 -3.72
CA LEU A 88 3.52 -4.20 -2.56
C LEU A 88 4.97 -4.15 -3.03
N ASN A 89 5.67 -3.04 -2.80
CA ASN A 89 7.11 -2.95 -3.01
C ASN A 89 7.85 -3.80 -1.96
N LYS A 90 8.66 -4.78 -2.41
CA LYS A 90 9.34 -5.72 -1.51
C LYS A 90 10.56 -5.14 -0.79
N ASN A 91 11.05 -3.98 -1.20
CA ASN A 91 12.18 -3.30 -0.55
C ASN A 91 11.71 -2.45 0.65
N ASN A 92 10.62 -1.71 0.48
CA ASN A 92 10.17 -0.72 1.46
C ASN A 92 8.80 -1.04 2.11
N ASN A 93 8.14 -2.12 1.67
CA ASN A 93 6.82 -2.56 2.12
C ASN A 93 5.67 -1.56 1.91
N LYS A 94 5.84 -0.57 1.03
CA LYS A 94 4.78 0.36 0.65
C LYS A 94 3.83 -0.33 -0.33
N ILE A 95 2.53 -0.14 -0.11
CA ILE A 95 1.47 -0.54 -1.04
C ILE A 95 0.96 0.70 -1.77
N PHE A 96 0.74 0.58 -3.07
CA PHE A 96 0.12 1.62 -3.89
C PHE A 96 -0.70 0.98 -5.02
N GLU A 97 -1.63 1.74 -5.58
CA GLU A 97 -2.40 1.34 -6.77
C GLU A 97 -1.62 1.75 -8.02
N GLU A 98 -1.34 0.78 -8.90
CA GLU A 98 -0.73 0.99 -10.21
C GLU A 98 -1.81 0.91 -11.29
N THR A 99 -2.02 2.02 -11.99
CA THR A 99 -3.05 2.15 -13.03
C THR A 99 -2.49 2.06 -14.45
N GLU A 100 -1.18 2.24 -14.63
CA GLU A 100 -0.49 2.14 -15.93
C GLU A 100 0.20 0.78 -16.08
N ILE A 101 -0.60 -0.28 -15.99
CA ILE A 101 -0.16 -1.65 -16.23
C ILE A 101 -0.82 -2.19 -17.51
N SER A 102 -0.05 -2.87 -18.36
CA SER A 102 -0.55 -3.34 -19.64
C SER A 102 -1.63 -4.40 -19.46
N GLU A 103 -2.63 -4.39 -20.34
CA GLU A 103 -3.71 -5.41 -20.32
C GLU A 103 -3.16 -6.82 -20.58
N GLU A 104 -2.09 -6.95 -21.38
CA GLU A 104 -1.40 -8.22 -21.59
C GLU A 104 -0.85 -8.77 -20.26
N LEU A 105 -0.17 -7.93 -19.48
CA LEU A 105 0.37 -8.33 -18.18
C LEU A 105 -0.76 -8.64 -17.19
N LYS A 106 -1.83 -7.84 -17.14
CA LYS A 106 -2.99 -8.10 -16.27
C LYS A 106 -3.59 -9.49 -16.46
N ASN A 107 -3.58 -10.01 -17.69
CA ASN A 107 -4.11 -11.34 -18.00
C ASN A 107 -3.16 -12.48 -17.58
N GLN A 108 -1.90 -12.19 -17.28
CA GLN A 108 -0.89 -13.18 -16.88
C GLN A 108 -0.70 -13.27 -15.37
N ILE A 109 -1.07 -12.21 -14.64
CA ILE A 109 -0.81 -12.08 -13.21
C ILE A 109 -2.04 -12.43 -12.39
N GLN A 110 -1.82 -12.84 -11.15
CA GLN A 110 -2.83 -13.10 -10.13
C GLN A 110 -2.35 -12.54 -8.79
N ASN A 111 -3.14 -12.71 -7.73
CA ASN A 111 -2.67 -12.38 -6.38
C ASN A 111 -1.40 -13.17 -6.06
N ASP A 112 -0.48 -12.52 -5.36
CA ASP A 112 0.85 -12.99 -5.01
C ASP A 112 1.83 -13.17 -6.19
N SER A 113 1.43 -12.86 -7.43
CA SER A 113 2.37 -12.77 -8.55
C SER A 113 3.47 -11.76 -8.26
N ILE A 114 4.71 -12.10 -8.64
CA ILE A 114 5.88 -11.26 -8.48
C ILE A 114 6.20 -10.57 -9.81
N LEU A 115 6.31 -9.24 -9.76
CA LEU A 115 6.66 -8.39 -10.89
C LEU A 115 7.99 -7.70 -10.63
N ARG A 116 8.76 -7.45 -11.68
CA ARG A 116 9.93 -6.57 -11.64
C ARG A 116 9.66 -5.33 -12.48
N TYR A 117 9.88 -4.15 -11.92
CA TYR A 117 9.90 -2.93 -12.72
C TYR A 117 11.27 -2.75 -13.37
N LYS A 118 11.35 -2.74 -14.70
CA LYS A 118 12.61 -2.60 -15.43
C LYS A 118 12.39 -1.94 -16.78
N ASN A 119 13.29 -1.03 -17.15
CA ASN A 119 13.23 -0.30 -18.42
C ASN A 119 11.89 0.45 -18.63
N GLY A 120 11.27 0.93 -17.55
CA GLY A 120 10.01 1.65 -17.63
C GLY A 120 8.74 0.78 -17.62
N GLU A 121 8.88 -0.55 -17.60
CA GLU A 121 7.75 -1.49 -17.69
C GLU A 121 7.79 -2.53 -16.57
N TYR A 122 6.63 -3.12 -16.26
CA TYR A 122 6.55 -4.28 -15.38
C TYR A 122 6.74 -5.57 -16.17
N VAL A 123 7.60 -6.45 -15.67
CA VAL A 123 7.85 -7.79 -16.20
C VAL A 123 7.39 -8.81 -15.18
N TYR A 124 6.63 -9.81 -15.62
CA TYR A 124 6.24 -10.93 -14.76
C TYR A 124 7.44 -11.84 -14.48
N GLU A 125 7.70 -12.14 -13.21
CA GLU A 125 8.78 -13.02 -12.77
C GLU A 125 8.19 -14.37 -12.34
N GLU A 126 7.97 -15.25 -13.32
CA GLU A 126 7.33 -16.56 -13.13
C GLU A 126 8.09 -17.44 -12.13
N GLU A 127 9.40 -17.60 -12.29
CA GLU A 127 10.24 -18.44 -11.40
C GLU A 127 10.17 -17.98 -9.93
N LEU A 128 10.21 -16.67 -9.69
CA LEU A 128 10.10 -16.11 -8.33
C LEU A 128 8.70 -16.26 -7.74
N THR A 129 7.69 -16.19 -8.60
CA THR A 129 6.30 -16.43 -8.20
C THR A 129 6.11 -17.88 -7.77
N GLU A 130 6.62 -18.83 -8.55
CA GLU A 130 6.59 -20.26 -8.21
C GLU A 130 7.36 -20.54 -6.92
N GLU A 131 8.56 -19.97 -6.75
CA GLU A 131 9.35 -20.12 -5.53
C GLU A 131 8.58 -19.61 -4.29
N PHE A 132 7.87 -18.48 -4.42
CA PHE A 132 7.04 -17.95 -3.35
C PHE A 132 5.94 -18.95 -2.93
N PHE A 133 5.25 -19.57 -3.89
CA PHE A 133 4.19 -20.55 -3.59
C PHE A 133 4.75 -21.87 -3.05
N ASN A 134 5.85 -22.37 -3.59
CA ASN A 134 6.48 -23.60 -3.10
C ASN A 134 6.92 -23.47 -1.63
N ASN A 135 7.45 -22.30 -1.25
CA ASN A 135 7.82 -22.02 0.14
C ASN A 135 6.62 -21.97 1.11
N LEU A 136 5.39 -21.80 0.62
CA LEU A 136 4.18 -21.87 1.44
C LEU A 136 3.75 -23.32 1.70
N GLU A 137 3.92 -24.22 0.72
CA GLU A 137 3.53 -25.63 0.85
C GLU A 137 4.40 -26.41 1.84
N ASP A 138 5.67 -26.01 2.02
CA ASP A 138 6.60 -26.64 2.97
C ASP A 138 6.27 -26.35 4.45
N ILE A 139 5.35 -25.42 4.74
CA ILE A 139 4.94 -25.10 6.13
C ILE A 139 3.90 -26.10 6.65
N ASP A 140 3.20 -26.83 5.76
CA ASP A 140 2.11 -27.75 6.12
C ASP A 140 2.53 -29.24 6.21
N GLN A 141 3.84 -29.56 6.17
CA GLN A 141 4.37 -30.94 6.35
C GLN A 141 5.02 -31.18 7.72
#